data_AF-D9QSW2-F1
#
_entry.id   AF-D9QSW2-F1
#
_cell.length_a   1.000
_cell.length_b   1.000
_cell.length_c   1.000
_cell.angle_alpha   90.00
_cell.angle_beta   90.00
_cell.angle_gamma   90.00
#
_symmetry.space_group_name_H-M   'P 1'
#
loop_
_entity.id
_entity.type
_entity.pdbx_description
1 polymer ?
#
loop_
_entity_poly.entity_id
_entity_poly.type
_entity_poly.pdbx_seq_one_letter_code
_entity_poly.pdbx_strand_id
1 'polypeptide(L)'
;MVSLEMQIKTFIYMVLLGHLLALLFDFYRVLRSFGYINDMATAAIDFIFAFLGAGVTFFILLNSNFGQIRFYIFVGLVLGIIVYHQLFSCLIIRVMRVTLEAIIKLITKIINLSTKLFRPVKDLLIKLKNLIDGFKFYS
;
A
#
# COMPACT_ATOMS: atom_id res chain seq x y z
N MET A 1 11.49 -37.08 -15.91
CA MET A 1 11.33 -36.82 -14.46
C MET A 1 11.96 -35.46 -14.15
N VAL A 2 11.35 -34.65 -13.28
CA VAL A 2 11.91 -33.33 -12.90
C VAL A 2 13.08 -33.51 -11.94
N SER A 3 14.22 -32.88 -12.23
CA SER A 3 15.45 -33.01 -11.43
C SER A 3 15.28 -32.45 -10.02
N LEU A 4 16.05 -32.98 -9.06
CA LEU A 4 16.01 -32.51 -7.66
C LEU A 4 16.37 -31.02 -7.55
N GLU A 5 17.36 -30.58 -8.33
CA GLU A 5 17.77 -29.18 -8.40
C GLU A 5 16.61 -28.24 -8.76
N MET A 6 15.81 -28.63 -9.76
CA MET A 6 14.66 -27.85 -10.20
C MET A 6 13.54 -27.82 -9.15
N GLN A 7 13.37 -28.90 -8.38
CA GLN A 7 12.42 -28.94 -7.27
C GLN A 7 12.83 -27.98 -6.14
N ILE A 8 14.11 -27.97 -5.75
CA ILE A 8 14.65 -27.05 -4.73
C ILE A 8 14.51 -25.59 -5.19
N LYS A 9 14.88 -25.29 -6.44
CA LYS A 9 14.70 -23.94 -7.02
C LYS A 9 13.25 -23.49 -6.98
N THR A 10 12.32 -24.35 -7.41
CA THR A 10 10.88 -24.07 -7.35
C THR A 10 10.43 -23.76 -5.92
N PHE A 11 10.89 -24.57 -4.95
CA PHE A 11 10.54 -24.38 -3.54
C PHE A 11 11.01 -23.03 -3.01
N ILE A 12 12.27 -22.65 -3.28
CA ILE A 12 12.81 -21.34 -2.87
C ILE A 12 12.01 -20.20 -3.49
N TYR A 13 11.64 -20.29 -4.78
CA TYR A 13 10.79 -19.27 -5.41
C TYR A 13 9.41 -19.16 -4.76
N MET A 14 8.83 -20.28 -4.33
CA MET A 14 7.55 -20.25 -3.61
C MET A 14 7.68 -19.61 -2.23
N VAL A 15 8.78 -19.86 -1.51
CA VAL A 15 9.08 -19.18 -0.25
C VAL A 15 9.23 -17.68 -0.46
N LEU A 16 9.97 -17.26 -1.48
CA LEU A 16 10.15 -15.84 -1.81
C LEU A 16 8.83 -15.19 -2.23
N LEU A 17 8.00 -15.89 -3.02
CA LEU A 17 6.67 -15.42 -3.39
C LEU A 17 5.79 -15.25 -2.13
N GLY A 18 5.86 -16.18 -1.18
CA GLY A 18 5.17 -16.06 0.10
C GLY A 18 5.60 -14.81 0.89
N HIS A 19 6.91 -14.52 0.94
CA HIS A 19 7.41 -13.28 1.56
C HIS A 19 6.88 -12.04 0.85
N LEU A 20 6.90 -12.04 -0.49
CA LEU A 20 6.41 -10.92 -1.30
C LEU A 20 4.92 -10.67 -1.08
N LEU A 21 4.10 -11.73 -1.06
CA LEU A 21 2.66 -11.62 -0.81
C LEU A 21 2.39 -11.08 0.59
N ALA A 22 3.10 -11.57 1.60
CA ALA A 22 2.94 -11.10 2.97
C ALA A 22 3.42 -9.65 3.16
N LEU A 23 4.49 -9.24 2.47
CA LEU A 23 4.93 -7.86 2.39
C LEU A 23 3.83 -6.96 1.81
N LEU A 24 3.34 -7.29 0.61
CA LEU A 24 2.29 -6.53 -0.05
C LEU A 24 1.00 -6.47 0.79
N PHE A 25 0.66 -7.54 1.51
CA PHE A 25 -0.45 -7.55 2.46
C PHE A 25 -0.24 -6.58 3.63
N ASP A 26 0.99 -6.45 4.15
CA ASP A 26 1.31 -5.44 5.17
C ASP A 26 1.12 -4.02 4.64
N PHE A 27 1.53 -3.74 3.39
CA PHE A 27 1.28 -2.44 2.77
C PHE A 27 -0.20 -2.11 2.75
N TYR A 28 -1.01 -3.06 2.26
CA TYR A 28 -2.46 -2.94 2.23
C TYR A 28 -3.05 -2.70 3.64
N ARG A 29 -2.64 -3.50 4.63
CA ARG A 29 -3.12 -3.39 6.03
C ARG A 29 -2.81 -2.03 6.64
N VAL A 30 -1.61 -1.49 6.39
CA VAL A 30 -1.24 -0.15 6.88
C VAL A 30 -2.12 0.90 6.23
N LEU A 31 -2.27 0.90 4.90
CA LEU A 31 -3.11 1.86 4.18
C LEU A 31 -4.58 1.84 4.65
N ARG A 32 -5.15 0.64 4.88
CA ARG A 32 -6.48 0.49 5.46
C ARG A 32 -6.57 1.11 6.85
N SER A 33 -5.54 0.95 7.69
CA SER A 33 -5.53 1.53 9.05
C SER A 33 -5.56 3.07 9.08
N PHE A 34 -5.20 3.74 7.99
CA PHE A 34 -5.32 5.19 7.83
C PHE A 34 -6.69 5.62 7.26
N GLY A 35 -7.61 4.69 7.01
CA GLY A 35 -8.95 4.96 6.48
C GLY A 35 -9.00 5.23 4.98
N TYR A 36 -7.92 4.98 4.23
CA TYR A 36 -7.89 5.18 2.78
C TYR A 36 -8.71 4.14 2.00
N ILE A 37 -9.05 3.01 2.62
CA ILE A 37 -9.68 1.86 1.96
C ILE A 37 -10.96 1.48 2.70
N ASN A 38 -12.09 1.47 1.98
CA ASN A 38 -13.39 1.03 2.51
C ASN A 38 -13.57 -0.50 2.37
N ASP A 39 -14.68 -1.04 2.90
CA ASP A 39 -14.89 -2.49 2.94
C ASP A 39 -15.12 -3.11 1.55
N MET A 40 -15.74 -2.38 0.61
CA MET A 40 -15.91 -2.85 -0.77
C MET A 40 -14.57 -2.90 -1.51
N ALA A 41 -13.73 -1.87 -1.35
CA ALA A 41 -12.39 -1.85 -1.91
C ALA A 41 -11.51 -2.95 -1.28
N THR A 42 -11.69 -3.25 0.00
CA THR A 42 -11.03 -4.39 0.66
C THR A 42 -11.35 -5.70 -0.03
N ALA A 43 -12.64 -6.01 -0.24
CA ALA A 43 -13.04 -7.24 -0.92
C ALA A 43 -12.48 -7.33 -2.35
N ALA A 44 -12.48 -6.21 -3.09
CA ALA A 44 -11.89 -6.15 -4.43
C ALA A 44 -10.37 -6.40 -4.41
N ILE A 45 -9.65 -5.76 -3.47
CA ILE A 45 -8.21 -5.93 -3.31
C ILE A 45 -7.88 -7.38 -2.94
N ASP A 46 -8.61 -7.98 -1.98
CA ASP A 46 -8.40 -9.37 -1.56
C ASP A 46 -8.60 -10.33 -2.75
N PHE A 47 -9.62 -10.09 -3.58
CA PHE A 47 -9.85 -10.89 -4.79
C PHE A 47 -8.71 -10.74 -5.81
N ILE A 48 -8.25 -9.51 -6.05
CA ILE A 48 -7.11 -9.24 -6.93
C ILE A 48 -5.83 -9.92 -6.40
N PHE A 49 -5.57 -9.82 -5.10
CA PHE A 49 -4.44 -10.46 -4.45
C PHE A 49 -4.46 -11.98 -4.63
N ALA A 50 -5.62 -12.60 -4.41
CA ALA A 50 -5.79 -14.03 -4.60
C ALA A 50 -5.53 -14.44 -6.05
N PHE A 51 -6.08 -13.68 -7.02
CA PHE A 51 -5.91 -13.98 -8.44
C PHE A 51 -4.45 -13.78 -8.90
N LEU A 52 -3.80 -12.70 -8.46
CA LEU A 52 -2.39 -12.45 -8.75
C LEU A 52 -1.49 -13.52 -8.12
N GLY A 53 -1.72 -13.87 -6.85
CA GLY A 53 -0.98 -14.92 -6.16
C GLY A 53 -1.12 -16.26 -6.87
N ALA A 54 -2.33 -16.64 -7.26
CA ALA A 54 -2.60 -17.85 -8.02
C ALA A 54 -1.92 -17.81 -9.41
N GLY A 55 -2.04 -16.70 -10.14
CA GLY A 55 -1.44 -16.52 -11.46
C GLY A 55 0.08 -16.59 -11.44
N VAL A 56 0.74 -15.90 -10.50
CA VAL A 56 2.20 -15.95 -10.34
C VAL A 56 2.67 -17.33 -9.90
N THR A 57 1.96 -17.97 -8.96
CA THR A 57 2.25 -19.35 -8.54
C THR A 57 2.17 -20.30 -9.74
N PHE A 58 1.11 -20.20 -10.54
CA PHE A 58 0.91 -21.01 -11.74
C PHE A 58 1.98 -20.74 -12.81
N PHE A 59 2.40 -19.49 -12.98
CA PHE A 59 3.48 -19.14 -13.90
C PHE A 59 4.82 -19.79 -13.49
N ILE A 60 5.18 -19.73 -12.21
CA ILE A 60 6.40 -20.40 -11.70
C ILE A 60 6.31 -21.92 -11.90
N LEU A 61 5.13 -22.50 -11.64
CA LEU A 61 4.82 -23.91 -11.86
C LEU A 61 5.01 -24.34 -13.32
N LEU A 62 4.50 -23.56 -14.27
CA LEU A 62 4.65 -23.83 -15.70
C LEU A 62 6.12 -23.86 -16.13
N ASN A 63 6.90 -22.88 -15.69
CA ASN A 63 8.32 -22.76 -16.05
C ASN A 63 9.22 -23.78 -15.35
N SER A 64 8.86 -24.23 -14.15
CA SER A 64 9.75 -25.06 -13.31
C SER A 64 9.35 -26.53 -13.26
N ASN A 65 8.09 -26.88 -13.50
CA ASN A 65 7.60 -28.25 -13.33
C ASN A 65 6.56 -28.63 -14.37
N PHE A 66 6.55 -27.95 -15.52
CA PHE A 66 5.55 -28.13 -16.58
C PHE A 66 4.11 -28.06 -16.06
N GLY A 67 3.85 -27.24 -15.03
CA GLY A 67 2.53 -27.07 -14.45
C GLY A 67 2.09 -28.16 -13.47
N GLN A 68 2.96 -29.12 -13.11
CA GLN A 68 2.60 -30.16 -12.15
C GLN A 68 2.43 -29.60 -10.74
N ILE A 69 1.20 -29.63 -10.24
CA ILE A 69 0.86 -29.21 -8.88
C ILE A 69 1.45 -30.22 -7.89
N ARG A 70 2.34 -29.76 -7.01
CA ARG A 70 3.00 -30.60 -5.99
C ARG A 70 2.85 -29.98 -4.61
N PHE A 71 2.72 -30.82 -3.59
CA PHE A 71 2.44 -30.38 -2.22
C PHE A 71 3.49 -29.40 -1.66
N TYR A 72 4.79 -29.62 -1.93
CA TYR A 72 5.86 -28.76 -1.43
C TYR A 72 5.76 -27.30 -1.90
N ILE A 73 5.06 -27.03 -3.00
CA ILE A 73 4.86 -25.69 -3.56
C ILE A 73 4.02 -24.85 -2.61
N PHE A 74 2.90 -25.41 -2.17
CA PHE A 74 2.02 -24.77 -1.18
C PHE A 74 2.72 -24.65 0.18
N VAL A 75 3.49 -25.67 0.57
CA VAL A 75 4.29 -25.62 1.80
C VAL A 75 5.29 -24.47 1.76
N GLY A 76 6.02 -24.31 0.66
CA GLY A 76 6.97 -23.21 0.48
C GLY A 76 6.28 -21.84 0.57
N LEU A 77 5.13 -21.68 -0.10
CA LEU A 77 4.36 -20.44 -0.08
C LEU A 77 3.85 -20.09 1.33
N VAL A 78 3.24 -21.05 2.02
CA VAL A 78 2.74 -20.87 3.39
C VAL A 78 3.89 -20.61 4.37
N LEU A 79 4.99 -21.36 4.27
CA LEU A 79 6.19 -21.12 5.07
C LEU A 79 6.74 -19.71 4.85
N GLY A 80 6.83 -19.27 3.59
CA GLY A 80 7.30 -17.93 3.26
C GLY A 80 6.45 -16.84 3.92
N ILE A 81 5.13 -16.99 3.88
CA ILE A 81 4.19 -16.07 4.53
C ILE A 81 4.40 -16.07 6.06
N ILE A 82 4.46 -17.24 6.69
CA ILE A 82 4.61 -17.38 8.15
C ILE A 82 5.94 -16.78 8.62
N VAL A 83 7.04 -17.17 7.96
CA VAL A 83 8.39 -16.68 8.28
C VAL A 83 8.46 -15.18 8.12
N TYR A 84 7.92 -14.64 7.02
CA TYR A 84 7.85 -13.21 6.83
C TYR A 84 7.07 -12.53 7.96
N HIS A 85 5.90 -13.07 8.29
CA HIS A 85 5.00 -12.48 9.28
C HIS A 85 5.64 -12.42 10.67
N GLN A 86 6.33 -13.49 11.07
CA GLN A 86 6.97 -13.58 12.38
C GLN A 86 8.21 -12.70 12.50
N LEU A 87 9.03 -12.62 11.44
CA LEU A 87 10.34 -11.97 11.53
C LEU A 87 10.33 -10.49 11.11
N PHE A 88 9.58 -10.15 10.06
CA PHE A 88 9.71 -8.84 9.39
C PHE A 88 8.48 -7.95 9.56
N SER A 89 7.29 -8.52 9.69
CA SER A 89 6.03 -7.75 9.62
C SER A 89 5.96 -6.62 10.65
N CYS A 90 6.33 -6.87 11.91
CA CYS A 90 6.33 -5.83 12.94
C CYS A 90 7.23 -4.64 12.60
N LEU A 91 8.42 -4.90 12.05
CA LEU A 91 9.36 -3.86 11.63
C LEU A 91 8.81 -3.08 10.44
N ILE A 92 8.37 -3.79 9.40
CA ILE A 92 7.87 -3.18 8.16
C ILE A 92 6.65 -2.30 8.44
N ILE A 93 5.65 -2.80 9.17
CA ILE A 93 4.47 -2.01 9.55
C ILE A 93 4.86 -0.73 10.30
N ARG A 94 5.80 -0.82 11.24
CA ARG A 94 6.25 0.33 12.02
C ARG A 94 6.91 1.37 11.13
N VAL A 95 7.85 0.95 10.28
CA VAL A 95 8.54 1.83 9.33
C VAL A 95 7.51 2.49 8.42
N MET A 96 6.63 1.70 7.81
CA MET A 96 5.57 2.18 6.93
C MET A 96 4.67 3.22 7.61
N ARG A 97 4.19 2.94 8.82
CA ARG A 97 3.33 3.87 9.57
C ARG A 97 4.06 5.19 9.84
N VAL A 98 5.30 5.13 10.32
CA VAL A 98 6.11 6.34 10.59
C VAL A 98 6.33 7.14 9.30
N THR A 99 6.65 6.48 8.19
CA THR A 99 6.85 7.16 6.90
C THR A 99 5.58 7.84 6.40
N LEU A 100 4.43 7.16 6.46
CA LEU A 100 3.15 7.72 6.04
C LEU A 100 2.72 8.89 6.93
N GLU A 101 2.85 8.77 8.24
CA GLU A 101 2.56 9.88 9.17
C GLU A 101 3.47 11.08 8.92
N ALA A 102 4.76 10.85 8.65
CA ALA A 102 5.70 11.91 8.31
C ALA A 102 5.30 12.62 7.02
N ILE A 103 4.93 11.87 5.98
CA ILE A 103 4.44 12.42 4.70
C ILE A 103 3.18 13.26 4.92
N ILE A 104 2.18 12.74 5.64
CA ILE A 104 0.94 13.45 5.94
C ILE A 104 1.25 14.75 6.69
N LYS A 105 2.08 14.70 7.74
CA LYS A 105 2.47 15.89 8.51
C LYS A 105 3.18 16.93 7.65
N LEU A 106 4.07 16.51 6.76
CA LEU A 106 4.76 17.40 5.82
C LEU A 106 3.76 18.09 4.88
N ILE A 107 2.85 17.33 4.26
CA ILE A 107 1.82 17.87 3.37
C ILE A 107 0.93 18.87 4.12
N THR A 108 0.42 18.51 5.30
CA THR A 108 -0.43 19.40 6.11
C THR A 108 0.32 20.67 6.53
N LYS A 109 1.61 20.56 6.87
CA LYS A 109 2.44 21.72 7.22
C LYS A 109 2.59 22.68 6.03
N ILE A 110 2.83 22.14 4.83
CA ILE A 110 2.94 22.94 3.60
C ILE A 110 1.60 23.65 3.31
N ILE A 111 0.48 22.93 3.36
CA ILE A 111 -0.86 23.51 3.13
C ILE A 111 -1.18 24.60 4.15
N ASN A 112 -0.90 24.37 5.44
CA ASN A 112 -1.12 25.35 6.50
C ASN A 112 -0.25 26.59 6.35
N LEU A 113 1.00 26.43 5.88
CA LEU A 113 1.89 27.55 5.62
C LEU A 113 1.38 28.39 4.45
N SER A 114 1.00 27.73 3.35
CA SER A 114 0.43 28.39 2.17
C SER A 114 -0.85 29.16 2.52
N THR A 115 -1.81 28.52 3.20
CA THR A 115 -3.07 29.17 3.58
C THR A 115 -2.86 30.35 4.54
N LYS A 116 -1.88 30.27 5.44
CA LYS A 116 -1.52 31.40 6.32
C LYS A 116 -0.96 32.59 5.53
N LEU A 117 -0.18 32.34 4.48
CA LEU A 117 0.38 33.39 3.61
C LEU A 117 -0.71 34.15 2.83
N PHE A 118 -1.76 33.45 2.38
CA PHE A 118 -2.84 34.04 1.59
C PHE A 118 -3.98 34.68 2.41
N ARG A 119 -4.09 34.35 3.71
CA ARG A 119 -5.07 34.96 4.62
C ARG A 119 -5.07 36.51 4.64
N PRO A 120 -3.94 37.20 4.85
CA PRO A 120 -3.94 38.67 4.92
C PRO A 120 -4.36 39.33 3.60
N VAL A 121 -4.02 38.72 2.46
CA VAL A 121 -4.43 39.22 1.13
C VAL A 121 -5.95 39.11 0.98
N LYS A 122 -6.55 37.98 1.39
CA LYS A 122 -8.00 37.79 1.36
C LYS A 122 -8.72 38.79 2.26
N ASP A 123 -8.20 39.03 3.46
CA ASP A 123 -8.80 39.99 4.41
C ASP A 123 -8.72 41.43 3.89
N LEU A 124 -7.63 41.80 3.20
CA LEU A 124 -7.47 43.08 2.52
C LEU A 124 -8.49 43.26 1.39
N LEU A 125 -8.70 42.23 0.56
CA LEU A 125 -9.67 42.26 -0.53
C LEU A 125 -11.11 42.42 -0.01
N ILE A 126 -11.46 41.75 1.10
CA ILE A 126 -12.77 41.90 1.73
C ILE A 126 -12.95 43.31 2.31
N LYS A 127 -11.93 43.86 2.99
CA LYS A 127 -11.96 45.24 3.49
C LYS A 127 -12.15 46.26 2.35
N LEU A 128 -11.42 46.09 1.24
CA LEU A 128 -11.54 46.95 0.06
C LEU A 128 -12.93 46.85 -0.57
N LYS A 129 -13.48 45.64 -0.70
CA LYS A 129 -14.84 45.44 -1.21
C LYS A 129 -15.88 46.16 -0.35
N ASN A 130 -15.80 46.00 0.97
CA ASN A 130 -16.74 46.65 1.91
C ASN A 130 -16.65 48.18 1.86
N LEU A 131 -15.45 48.75 1.65
CA LEU A 131 -15.27 50.20 1.46
C LEU A 131 -15.93 50.69 0.17
N ILE A 132 -15.78 49.97 -0.93
CA ILE A 132 -16.39 50.32 -2.23
C ILE A 132 -17.92 50.24 -2.16
N ASP A 133 -18.46 49.18 -1.55
CA ASP A 133 -19.91 49.01 -1.38
C ASP A 133 -20.51 50.09 -0.45
N GLY A 134 -19.76 50.51 0.58
CA GLY A 134 -20.15 51.62 1.46
C GLY A 134 -20.19 52.98 0.76
N PHE A 135 -19.26 53.27 -0.16
CA PHE A 135 -19.28 54.49 -0.96
C PHE A 135 -20.47 54.58 -1.92
N LYS A 136 -20.98 53.42 -2.38
CA LYS A 136 -22.12 53.34 -3.31
C LYS A 136 -23.47 53.66 -2.67
N PHE A 137 -23.57 53.69 -1.34
CA PHE A 137 -24.79 53.99 -0.59
C PHE A 137 -24.99 55.48 -0.25
N TYR A 138 -23.98 56.32 -0.49
CA TYR A 138 -24.01 57.77 -0.25
C TYR A 138 -24.08 58.63 -1.53
N SER A 139 -24.23 57.98 -2.70
CA SER A 139 -24.51 58.57 -4.01
C SER A 139 -25.95 58.30 -4.41
#